data_AF-I4CC52-F1
#
_entry.id   AF-I4CC52-F1
#
_cell.length_a   1.000
_cell.length_b   1.000
_cell.length_c   1.000
_cell.angle_alpha   90.00
_cell.angle_beta   90.00
_cell.angle_gamma   90.00
#
_symmetry.space_group_name_H-M   'P 1'
#
loop_
_entity.id
_entity.type
_entity.pdbx_description
1 polymer ?
#
loop_
_entity_poly.entity_id
_entity_poly.type
_entity_poly.pdbx_seq_one_letter_code
_entity_poly.pdbx_strand_id
1 'polypeptide(L)'
;MMLSKLWDNPAGFLWQLVRSRDARLVFYMALVAVLFPSARFILFLVFFLILGIMWGRDYQRTGSRKLAGLAAVLVCILIGYGITRVNVEHIDILRQSTSPWGNGIELVADGSYTGSSEGFRGLMTVRVDVKDHRIIDVRTLTYPDAISVEDNDIEAFRKELLEKGKLEAPAQPSLYRGATVSLTGYADAVEDALSKGIPNYPEYNLFSRLFLATFIGKAPSRVTLNALAILFAGFIVFEYALQSMLTPGTGRSINCYNCATCVGACPVKEAEGVQMPMGLVLLTRLGDYDRVMELSKYCVGCGRCAAKCPIGNSGPMVISAAYMASREQKKLLGESGGQLKEKTESA
;
A
#
# COMPACT_ATOMS: atom_id res chain seq x y z
N MET A 1 14.15 14.13 18.52
CA MET A 1 13.54 13.58 19.75
C MET A 1 13.05 12.13 19.61
N MET A 2 12.63 11.65 18.43
CA MET A 2 12.27 10.21 18.22
C MET A 2 13.48 9.27 18.11
N LEU A 3 14.61 9.71 17.56
CA LEU A 3 15.79 8.87 17.32
C LEU A 3 16.55 8.46 18.60
N SER A 4 16.54 9.28 19.65
CA SER A 4 17.23 8.93 20.90
C SER A 4 16.55 7.77 21.64
N LYS A 5 15.21 7.74 21.64
CA LYS A 5 14.43 6.63 22.24
C LYS A 5 14.58 5.29 21.52
N LEU A 6 15.03 5.31 20.26
CA LEU A 6 15.24 4.11 19.45
C LEU A 6 16.44 3.29 19.95
N TRP A 7 17.45 3.97 20.50
CA TRP A 7 18.65 3.34 21.03
C TRP A 7 18.47 2.83 22.47
N ASP A 8 17.68 3.55 23.29
CA ASP A 8 17.53 3.24 24.71
C ASP A 8 16.52 2.10 24.99
N ASN A 9 15.51 1.92 24.13
CA ASN A 9 14.54 0.82 24.28
C ASN A 9 13.94 0.41 22.92
N PRO A 10 14.65 -0.39 22.11
CA PRO A 10 14.21 -0.76 20.77
C PRO A 10 12.90 -1.56 20.79
N ALA A 11 12.70 -2.41 21.79
CA ALA A 11 11.47 -3.20 21.95
C ALA A 11 10.27 -2.30 22.30
N GLY A 12 10.44 -1.33 23.22
CA GLY A 12 9.41 -0.36 23.58
C GLY A 12 9.06 0.60 22.44
N PHE A 13 10.06 1.00 21.65
CA PHE A 13 9.86 1.82 20.46
C PHE A 13 9.11 1.08 19.35
N LEU A 14 9.52 -0.16 19.04
CA LEU A 14 8.80 -1.04 18.11
C LEU A 14 7.37 -1.29 18.59
N TRP A 15 7.17 -1.50 19.89
CA TRP A 15 5.84 -1.65 20.48
C TRP A 15 4.98 -0.39 20.36
N GLN A 16 5.55 0.81 20.51
CA GLN A 16 4.84 2.07 20.26
C GLN A 16 4.47 2.26 18.77
N LEU A 17 5.34 1.83 17.85
CA LEU A 17 5.10 1.86 16.42
C LEU A 17 3.96 0.93 16.00
N VAL A 18 3.86 -0.24 16.63
CA VAL A 18 2.73 -1.17 16.42
C VAL A 18 1.46 -0.70 17.13
N ARG A 19 1.58 -0.01 18.27
CA ARG A 19 0.42 0.44 19.06
C ARG A 19 -0.31 1.63 18.44
N SER A 20 0.41 2.59 17.86
CA SER A 20 -0.23 3.78 17.27
C SER A 20 -0.74 3.48 15.85
N ARG A 21 -2.04 3.68 15.62
CA ARG A 21 -2.68 3.48 14.33
C ARG A 21 -1.97 4.25 13.22
N ASP A 22 -1.56 5.48 13.50
CA ASP A 22 -0.89 6.34 12.53
C ASP A 22 0.46 5.74 12.07
N ALA A 23 1.26 5.20 12.98
CA ALA A 23 2.53 4.57 12.63
C ALA A 23 2.34 3.25 11.87
N ARG A 24 1.32 2.45 12.19
CA ARG A 24 0.97 1.25 11.42
C ARG A 24 0.57 1.58 10.00
N LEU A 25 -0.28 2.60 9.81
CA LEU A 25 -0.70 3.03 8.47
C LEU A 25 0.48 3.54 7.63
N VAL A 26 1.38 4.33 8.24
CA VAL A 26 2.62 4.77 7.57
C VAL A 26 3.49 3.58 7.20
N PHE A 27 3.63 2.59 8.09
CA PHE A 27 4.38 1.37 7.82
C PHE A 27 3.79 0.56 6.68
N TYR A 28 2.47 0.32 6.64
CA TYR A 28 1.83 -0.39 5.54
C TYR A 28 1.98 0.36 4.23
N MET A 29 1.81 1.69 4.24
CA MET A 29 1.99 2.50 3.05
C MET A 29 3.42 2.40 2.51
N ALA A 30 4.42 2.43 3.39
CA ALA A 30 5.82 2.24 3.01
C ALA A 30 6.07 0.82 2.46
N LEU A 31 5.53 -0.21 3.12
CA LEU A 31 5.64 -1.61 2.68
C LEU A 31 5.04 -1.80 1.28
N VAL A 32 3.85 -1.27 1.03
CA VAL A 32 3.20 -1.34 -0.30
C VAL A 32 4.01 -0.57 -1.33
N ALA A 33 4.55 0.61 -1.00
CA ALA A 33 5.40 1.38 -1.91
C ALA A 33 6.70 0.65 -2.29
N VAL A 34 7.24 -0.18 -1.39
CA VAL A 34 8.41 -1.04 -1.67
C VAL A 34 8.02 -2.23 -2.54
N LEU A 35 6.96 -2.95 -2.18
CA LEU A 35 6.52 -4.17 -2.88
C LEU A 35 5.94 -3.89 -4.28
N PHE A 36 5.29 -2.74 -4.45
CA PHE A 36 4.64 -2.34 -5.70
C PHE A 36 5.15 -0.97 -6.15
N PRO A 37 6.29 -0.91 -6.87
CA PRO A 37 6.84 0.34 -7.38
C PRO A 37 5.84 1.14 -8.24
N SER A 38 4.96 0.45 -8.93
CA SER A 38 3.90 1.04 -9.77
C SER A 38 2.75 1.68 -8.98
N ALA A 39 2.63 1.39 -7.69
CA ALA A 39 1.64 2.00 -6.81
C ALA A 39 2.13 3.32 -6.18
N ARG A 40 3.44 3.62 -6.26
CA ARG A 40 4.07 4.77 -5.56
C ARG A 40 3.38 6.08 -5.85
N PHE A 41 3.10 6.37 -7.12
CA PHE A 41 2.43 7.61 -7.52
C PHE A 41 1.06 7.78 -6.85
N ILE A 42 0.23 6.72 -6.88
CA ILE A 42 -1.10 6.72 -6.27
C ILE A 42 -0.99 6.89 -4.75
N LEU A 43 -0.06 6.19 -4.11
CA LEU A 43 0.16 6.28 -2.66
C LEU A 43 0.61 7.68 -2.25
N PHE A 44 1.53 8.30 -2.99
CA PHE A 44 1.94 9.68 -2.73
C PHE A 44 0.77 10.65 -2.89
N LEU A 45 -0.02 10.52 -3.96
CA LEU A 45 -1.19 11.38 -4.19
C LEU A 45 -2.19 11.27 -3.02
N VAL A 46 -2.55 10.05 -2.63
CA VAL A 46 -3.45 9.80 -1.49
C VAL A 46 -2.87 10.35 -0.19
N PHE A 47 -1.57 10.16 0.05
CA PHE A 47 -0.89 10.67 1.24
C PHE A 47 -0.93 12.20 1.32
N PHE A 48 -0.57 12.90 0.24
CA PHE A 48 -0.63 14.36 0.17
C PHE A 48 -2.07 14.88 0.32
N LEU A 49 -3.05 14.18 -0.27
CA LEU A 49 -4.47 14.54 -0.14
C LEU A 49 -4.96 14.40 1.30
N ILE A 50 -4.66 13.29 1.97
CA ILE A 50 -5.05 13.06 3.36
C ILE A 50 -4.39 14.09 4.28
N LEU A 51 -3.07 14.27 4.17
CA LEU A 51 -2.36 15.27 4.98
C LEU A 51 -2.85 16.69 4.70
N GLY A 52 -3.12 17.03 3.44
CA GLY A 52 -3.70 18.31 3.06
C GLY A 52 -5.05 18.55 3.74
N ILE A 53 -5.94 17.56 3.75
CA ILE A 53 -7.24 17.66 4.45
C ILE A 53 -7.03 17.80 5.97
N MET A 54 -6.20 16.94 6.56
CA MET A 54 -5.97 16.94 8.02
C MET A 54 -5.35 18.26 8.49
N TRP A 55 -4.27 18.70 7.85
CA TRP A 55 -3.58 19.94 8.23
C TRP A 55 -4.30 21.19 7.77
N GLY A 56 -5.16 21.12 6.74
CA GLY A 56 -6.07 22.21 6.39
C GLY A 56 -7.10 22.46 7.50
N ARG A 57 -7.68 21.39 8.07
CA ARG A 57 -8.57 21.50 9.24
C ARG A 57 -7.83 21.98 10.49
N ASP A 58 -6.58 21.56 10.70
CA ASP A 58 -5.73 22.07 11.79
C ASP A 58 -5.41 23.56 11.61
N TYR A 59 -5.06 23.98 10.40
CA TYR A 59 -4.76 25.38 10.08
C TYR A 59 -5.94 26.31 10.38
N GLN A 60 -7.17 25.89 10.03
CA GLN A 60 -8.38 26.65 10.36
C GLN A 60 -8.62 26.81 11.87
N ARG A 61 -8.06 25.93 12.70
CA ARG A 61 -8.23 25.96 14.17
C ARG A 61 -7.09 26.65 14.90
N THR A 62 -5.85 26.45 14.45
CA THR A 62 -4.63 26.83 15.20
C THR A 62 -3.71 27.79 14.44
N GLY A 63 -3.97 28.05 13.15
CA GLY A 63 -3.08 28.86 12.29
C GLY A 63 -1.72 28.19 12.02
N SER A 64 -1.60 26.87 12.20
CA SER A 64 -0.31 26.18 12.14
C SER A 64 0.33 26.17 10.75
N ARG A 65 1.62 26.50 10.64
CA ARG A 65 2.34 26.58 9.35
C ARG A 65 2.65 25.22 8.69
N LYS A 66 2.11 24.12 9.20
CA LYS A 66 2.37 22.76 8.69
C LYS A 66 1.93 22.60 7.23
N LEU A 67 0.84 23.26 6.85
CA LEU A 67 0.35 23.26 5.47
C LEU A 67 1.34 23.92 4.50
N ALA A 68 2.05 24.96 4.92
CA ALA A 68 3.08 25.62 4.11
C ALA A 68 4.28 24.69 3.87
N GLY A 69 4.68 23.91 4.88
CA GLY A 69 5.71 22.88 4.73
C GLY A 69 5.31 21.80 3.72
N LEU A 70 4.06 21.33 3.78
CA LEU A 70 3.52 20.37 2.81
C LEU A 70 3.51 20.94 1.38
N ALA A 71 3.08 22.19 1.22
CA ALA A 71 3.08 22.87 -0.07
C ALA A 71 4.49 23.05 -0.63
N ALA A 72 5.48 23.38 0.22
CA ALA A 72 6.88 23.49 -0.20
C ALA A 72 7.42 22.14 -0.73
N VAL A 73 7.14 21.03 -0.05
CA VAL A 73 7.54 19.69 -0.53
C VAL A 73 6.86 19.36 -1.87
N LEU A 74 5.57 19.66 -2.02
CA LEU A 74 4.85 19.45 -3.28
C LEU A 74 5.50 20.25 -4.42
N VAL A 75 5.84 21.52 -4.18
CA VAL A 75 6.53 22.37 -5.16
C VAL A 75 7.90 21.79 -5.54
N CYS A 76 8.68 21.30 -4.58
CA CYS A 76 9.95 20.63 -4.89
C CYS A 76 9.76 19.38 -5.79
N ILE A 77 8.73 18.57 -5.54
CA ILE A 77 8.39 17.41 -6.37
C ILE A 77 7.98 17.85 -7.78
N LEU A 78 7.19 18.92 -7.91
CA LEU A 78 6.76 19.47 -9.20
C LEU A 78 7.95 20.04 -10.00
N ILE A 79 8.90 20.69 -9.34
CA ILE A 79 10.14 21.16 -9.98
C ILE A 79 10.95 19.96 -10.47
N GLY A 80 11.12 18.92 -9.64
CA GLY A 80 11.80 17.68 -10.03
C GLY A 80 11.14 16.97 -11.21
N TYR A 81 9.80 16.99 -11.27
CA TYR A 81 9.03 16.50 -12.41
C TYR A 81 9.28 17.33 -13.66
N GLY A 82 9.29 18.66 -13.56
CA GLY A 82 9.60 19.55 -14.68
C GLY A 82 10.97 19.29 -15.29
N ILE A 83 12.01 19.17 -14.46
CA ILE A 83 13.37 18.82 -14.90
C ILE A 83 13.39 17.45 -15.58
N THR A 84 12.71 16.47 -14.98
CA THR A 84 12.63 15.11 -15.52
C THR A 84 11.92 15.08 -16.86
N ARG A 85 10.82 15.82 -17.01
CA ARG A 85 10.06 15.91 -18.26
C ARG A 85 10.93 16.39 -19.41
N VAL A 86 11.71 17.46 -19.20
CA VAL A 86 12.62 17.99 -20.22
C VAL A 86 13.67 16.96 -20.62
N ASN A 87 14.24 16.22 -19.64
CA ASN A 87 15.21 15.17 -19.95
C ASN A 87 14.59 14.01 -20.72
N VAL A 88 13.39 13.56 -20.33
CA VAL A 88 12.66 12.48 -21.00
C VAL A 88 12.37 12.87 -22.45
N GLU A 89 11.82 14.06 -22.69
CA GLU A 89 11.53 14.55 -24.03
C GLU A 89 12.77 14.63 -24.91
N HIS A 90 13.89 15.11 -24.37
CA HIS A 90 15.16 15.16 -25.09
C HIS A 90 15.68 13.75 -25.46
N ILE A 91 15.62 12.79 -24.52
CA ILE A 91 16.07 11.42 -24.76
C ILE A 91 15.13 10.69 -25.73
N ASP A 92 13.83 10.91 -25.65
CA ASP A 92 12.86 10.28 -26.53
C ASP A 92 13.05 10.73 -27.98
N ILE A 93 13.39 12.01 -28.21
CA ILE A 93 13.79 12.50 -29.54
C ILE A 93 15.02 11.74 -30.06
N LEU A 94 16.04 11.53 -29.21
CA LEU A 94 17.25 10.79 -29.60
C LEU A 94 16.97 9.29 -29.84
N ARG A 95 16.01 8.71 -29.12
CA ARG A 95 15.60 7.30 -29.33
C ARG A 95 14.84 7.12 -30.63
N GLN A 96 14.00 8.08 -31.02
CA GLN A 96 13.33 8.02 -32.33
C GLN A 96 14.32 8.00 -33.48
N SER A 97 15.43 8.77 -33.40
CA SER A 97 16.50 8.72 -34.40
C SER A 97 17.40 7.49 -34.32
N THR A 98 17.37 6.76 -33.19
CA THR A 98 18.20 5.57 -32.93
C THR A 98 17.34 4.32 -32.76
N SER A 99 16.21 4.30 -33.46
CA SER A 99 15.20 3.24 -33.36
C SER A 99 15.64 2.00 -34.15
N PRO A 100 15.49 0.77 -33.63
CA PRO A 100 15.86 -0.45 -34.35
C PRO A 100 14.85 -0.86 -35.44
N TRP A 101 13.80 -0.08 -35.64
CA TRP A 101 12.74 -0.38 -36.61
C TRP A 101 13.20 -0.18 -38.06
N GLY A 102 12.74 -1.06 -38.95
CA GLY A 102 13.04 -1.03 -40.38
C GLY A 102 14.54 -1.11 -40.65
N ASN A 103 15.09 -0.07 -41.29
CA ASN A 103 16.52 0.04 -41.56
C ASN A 103 17.36 0.36 -40.30
N GLY A 104 16.71 0.66 -39.18
CA GLY A 104 17.37 0.90 -37.90
C GLY A 104 18.17 -0.28 -37.34
N ILE A 105 17.95 -1.49 -37.86
CA ILE A 105 18.76 -2.68 -37.51
C ILE A 105 20.26 -2.48 -37.78
N GLU A 106 20.64 -1.59 -38.70
CA GLU A 106 22.04 -1.26 -39.00
C GLU A 106 22.77 -0.62 -37.82
N LEU A 107 22.04 -0.04 -36.86
CA LEU A 107 22.60 0.53 -35.64
C LEU A 107 22.87 -0.55 -34.57
N VAL A 108 22.34 -1.76 -34.75
CA VAL A 108 22.44 -2.85 -33.78
C VAL A 108 23.72 -3.64 -34.06
N ALA A 109 24.54 -3.82 -33.02
CA ALA A 109 25.73 -4.64 -33.09
C ALA A 109 25.38 -6.13 -33.13
N ASP A 110 26.29 -6.93 -33.69
CA ASP A 110 26.14 -8.38 -33.72
C ASP A 110 26.23 -8.97 -32.30
N GLY A 111 25.29 -9.86 -31.97
CA GLY A 111 25.18 -10.41 -30.63
C GLY A 111 23.84 -11.09 -30.35
N SER A 112 23.70 -11.58 -29.12
CA SER A 112 22.47 -12.17 -28.61
C SER A 112 21.90 -11.30 -27.50
N TYR A 113 20.68 -10.81 -27.68
CA TYR A 113 20.05 -9.86 -26.77
C TYR A 113 18.72 -10.41 -26.25
N THR A 114 18.42 -10.14 -24.99
CA THR A 114 17.16 -10.59 -24.36
C THR A 114 16.30 -9.37 -24.07
N GLY A 115 15.06 -9.39 -24.55
CA GLY A 115 14.07 -8.33 -24.39
C GLY A 115 12.84 -8.80 -23.65
N SER A 116 12.09 -7.87 -23.05
CA SER A 116 10.85 -8.17 -22.34
C SER A 116 9.82 -7.05 -22.47
N SER A 117 8.56 -7.43 -22.63
CA SER A 117 7.43 -6.49 -22.68
C SER A 117 6.17 -7.10 -22.05
N GLU A 118 5.17 -6.27 -21.73
CA GLU A 118 3.86 -6.75 -21.27
C GLU A 118 2.99 -7.18 -22.46
N GLY A 119 2.49 -8.41 -22.41
CA GLY A 119 1.43 -8.91 -23.26
C GLY A 119 0.04 -8.77 -22.63
N PHE A 120 -0.94 -9.43 -23.23
CA PHE A 120 -2.33 -9.40 -22.78
C PHE A 120 -2.54 -10.02 -21.38
N ARG A 121 -1.80 -11.09 -21.05
CA ARG A 121 -1.89 -11.86 -19.79
C ARG A 121 -0.67 -11.73 -18.89
N GLY A 122 0.44 -11.17 -19.35
CA GLY A 122 1.61 -10.94 -18.49
C GLY A 122 2.89 -10.61 -19.23
N LEU A 123 4.01 -10.62 -18.50
CA LEU A 123 5.34 -10.32 -19.03
C LEU A 123 5.79 -11.44 -19.99
N MET A 124 6.09 -11.08 -21.23
CA MET A 124 6.71 -11.95 -22.21
C MET A 124 8.19 -11.63 -22.37
N THR A 125 8.97 -12.64 -22.72
CA THR A 125 10.44 -12.52 -22.83
C THR A 125 10.91 -13.23 -24.09
N VAL A 126 11.72 -12.54 -24.88
CA VAL A 126 12.29 -13.06 -26.14
C VAL A 126 13.81 -12.90 -26.13
N ARG A 127 14.51 -13.80 -26.82
CA ARG A 127 15.92 -13.67 -27.16
C ARG A 127 16.04 -13.49 -28.66
N VAL A 128 16.79 -12.49 -29.08
CA VAL A 128 17.00 -12.12 -30.48
C VAL A 128 18.50 -12.22 -30.77
N ASP A 129 18.85 -12.99 -31.78
CA ASP A 129 20.22 -13.10 -32.26
C ASP A 129 20.37 -12.25 -33.53
N VAL A 130 21.38 -11.40 -33.54
CA VAL A 130 21.69 -10.46 -34.63
C VAL A 130 23.07 -10.78 -35.19
N LYS A 131 23.16 -10.87 -36.52
CA LYS A 131 24.42 -11.04 -37.24
C LYS A 131 24.38 -10.31 -38.57
N ASP A 132 25.49 -9.68 -38.96
CA ASP A 132 25.62 -8.91 -40.18
C ASP A 132 24.48 -7.87 -40.32
N HIS A 133 24.12 -7.21 -39.20
CA HIS A 133 23.00 -6.26 -39.09
C HIS A 133 21.63 -6.83 -39.52
N ARG A 134 21.41 -8.13 -39.30
CA ARG A 134 20.14 -8.80 -39.57
C ARG A 134 19.74 -9.71 -38.41
N ILE A 135 18.44 -9.84 -38.21
CA ILE A 135 17.87 -10.78 -37.25
C ILE A 135 18.00 -12.19 -37.84
N ILE A 136 18.75 -13.07 -37.16
CA ILE A 136 18.99 -14.44 -37.61
C ILE A 136 18.17 -15.48 -36.84
N ASP A 137 17.78 -15.20 -35.61
CA ASP A 137 16.97 -16.08 -34.78
C ASP A 137 16.18 -15.26 -33.75
N VAL A 138 14.96 -15.71 -33.44
CA VAL A 138 14.15 -15.17 -32.34
C VAL A 138 13.53 -16.31 -31.56
N ARG A 139 13.91 -16.43 -30.30
CA ARG A 139 13.43 -17.46 -29.38
C ARG A 139 12.54 -16.85 -28.32
N THR A 140 11.32 -17.35 -28.23
CA THR A 140 10.40 -17.02 -27.14
C THR A 140 10.81 -17.79 -25.88
N LEU A 141 11.20 -17.08 -24.82
CA LEU A 141 11.58 -17.69 -23.53
C LEU A 141 10.36 -17.84 -22.61
N THR A 142 9.53 -16.80 -22.53
CA THR A 142 8.33 -16.77 -21.69
C THR A 142 7.17 -16.19 -22.49
N TYR A 143 6.05 -16.91 -22.53
CA TYR A 143 4.84 -16.48 -23.24
C TYR A 143 3.57 -16.81 -22.42
N PRO A 144 3.14 -15.89 -21.55
CA PRO A 144 1.96 -16.10 -20.70
C PRO A 144 0.63 -16.06 -21.45
N ASP A 145 0.64 -15.54 -22.67
CA ASP A 145 -0.56 -15.28 -23.47
C ASP A 145 -1.04 -16.51 -24.24
N ALA A 146 -0.35 -17.65 -24.16
CA ALA A 146 -0.69 -18.88 -24.86
C ALA A 146 -2.15 -19.30 -24.61
N ILE A 147 -3.01 -19.12 -25.60
CA ILE A 147 -4.35 -19.71 -25.62
C ILE A 147 -4.32 -20.89 -26.61
N SER A 148 -4.86 -22.01 -26.16
CA SER A 148 -4.82 -23.29 -26.84
C SER A 148 -5.39 -23.25 -28.26
N VAL A 149 -4.62 -23.84 -29.19
CA VAL A 149 -4.96 -24.42 -30.50
C VAL A 149 -4.85 -23.54 -31.77
N GLU A 150 -4.82 -22.21 -31.72
CA GLU A 150 -4.82 -21.39 -32.97
C GLU A 150 -3.99 -20.07 -32.97
N ASP A 151 -3.03 -19.85 -32.06
CA ASP A 151 -2.15 -18.65 -32.10
C ASP A 151 -1.09 -18.74 -33.22
N ASN A 152 -1.53 -18.60 -34.47
CA ASN A 152 -0.65 -18.56 -35.66
C ASN A 152 -0.04 -17.17 -35.91
N ASP A 153 -0.57 -16.09 -35.31
CA ASP A 153 -0.17 -14.72 -35.67
C ASP A 153 1.24 -14.35 -35.19
N ILE A 154 1.65 -14.79 -33.99
CA ILE A 154 3.03 -14.58 -33.49
C ILE A 154 4.03 -15.43 -34.27
N GLU A 155 3.67 -16.67 -34.58
CA GLU A 155 4.50 -17.57 -35.37
C GLU A 155 4.65 -17.07 -36.82
N ALA A 156 3.58 -16.54 -37.42
CA ALA A 156 3.61 -15.89 -38.73
C ALA A 156 4.49 -14.63 -38.69
N PHE A 157 4.31 -13.77 -37.67
CA PHE A 157 5.12 -12.58 -37.51
C PHE A 157 6.60 -12.90 -37.26
N ARG A 158 6.90 -13.96 -36.49
CA ARG A 158 8.28 -14.44 -36.29
C ARG A 158 8.90 -14.89 -37.61
N LYS A 159 8.16 -15.62 -38.44
CA LYS A 159 8.64 -16.02 -39.78
C LYS A 159 8.91 -14.81 -40.65
N GLU A 160 7.98 -13.85 -40.69
CA GLU A 160 8.15 -12.59 -41.42
C GLU A 160 9.40 -11.83 -40.97
N LEU A 161 9.63 -11.75 -39.67
CA LEU A 161 10.79 -11.11 -39.07
C LEU A 161 12.11 -11.75 -39.53
N LEU A 162 12.15 -13.09 -39.59
CA LEU A 162 13.32 -13.87 -40.03
C LEU A 162 13.53 -13.79 -41.55
N GLU A 163 12.45 -13.76 -42.34
CA GLU A 163 12.50 -13.62 -43.79
C GLU A 163 13.01 -12.23 -44.20
N LYS A 164 12.51 -11.18 -43.54
CA LYS A 164 12.93 -9.79 -43.80
C LYS A 164 14.26 -9.44 -43.12
N GLY A 165 14.59 -10.12 -42.02
CA GLY A 165 15.75 -9.85 -41.18
C GLY A 165 15.69 -8.52 -40.43
N LYS A 166 14.52 -7.88 -40.35
CA LYS A 166 14.28 -6.53 -39.84
C LYS A 166 12.98 -6.46 -39.04
N LEU A 167 12.93 -5.58 -38.05
CA LEU A 167 11.71 -5.34 -37.26
C LEU A 167 10.80 -4.33 -37.97
N GLU A 168 9.63 -4.80 -38.42
CA GLU A 168 8.61 -3.96 -39.05
C GLU A 168 7.29 -4.06 -38.27
N ALA A 169 6.42 -3.06 -38.44
CA ALA A 169 5.13 -3.02 -37.77
C ALA A 169 4.31 -4.27 -38.17
N PRO A 170 3.88 -5.09 -37.20
CA PRO A 170 3.10 -6.28 -37.52
C PRO A 170 1.77 -5.87 -38.19
N ALA A 171 1.33 -6.66 -39.18
CA ALA A 171 -0.01 -6.52 -39.71
C ALA A 171 -1.04 -6.70 -38.57
N GLN A 172 -2.14 -5.94 -38.61
CA GLN A 172 -3.16 -6.07 -37.57
C GLN A 172 -3.74 -7.49 -37.59
N PRO A 173 -3.76 -8.19 -36.44
CA PRO A 173 -4.23 -9.57 -36.38
C PRO A 173 -5.74 -9.63 -36.64
N SER A 174 -6.22 -10.82 -37.00
CA SER A 174 -7.65 -11.08 -37.16
C SER A 174 -8.41 -10.87 -35.84
N LEU A 175 -9.74 -10.69 -35.89
CA LEU A 175 -10.67 -10.17 -34.85
C LEU A 175 -10.75 -10.96 -33.51
N TYR A 176 -9.65 -11.45 -32.97
CA TYR A 176 -9.56 -12.08 -31.65
C TYR A 176 -9.32 -11.04 -30.56
N ARG A 177 -10.12 -11.14 -29.49
CA ARG A 177 -10.04 -10.23 -28.34
C ARG A 177 -8.70 -10.41 -27.61
N GLY A 178 -7.78 -9.46 -27.80
CA GLY A 178 -6.47 -9.43 -27.13
C GLY A 178 -5.29 -9.77 -28.04
N ALA A 179 -5.52 -10.32 -29.24
CA ALA A 179 -4.44 -10.69 -30.17
C ALA A 179 -3.58 -9.49 -30.58
N THR A 180 -4.21 -8.31 -30.80
CA THR A 180 -3.47 -7.08 -31.08
C THR A 180 -2.52 -6.71 -29.94
N VAL A 181 -2.95 -6.86 -28.68
CA VAL A 181 -2.14 -6.50 -27.50
C VAL A 181 -0.98 -7.47 -27.33
N SER A 182 -1.21 -8.76 -27.55
CA SER A 182 -0.18 -9.79 -27.52
C SER A 182 0.84 -9.62 -28.65
N LEU A 183 0.38 -9.29 -29.86
CA LEU A 183 1.26 -9.08 -31.02
C LEU A 183 2.08 -7.80 -30.90
N THR A 184 1.49 -6.69 -30.43
CA THR A 184 2.25 -5.47 -30.11
C THR A 184 3.24 -5.74 -29.00
N GLY A 185 2.83 -6.44 -27.92
CA GLY A 185 3.73 -6.81 -26.84
C GLY A 185 4.91 -7.66 -27.32
N TYR A 186 4.71 -8.56 -28.29
CA TYR A 186 5.79 -9.35 -28.88
C TYR A 186 6.75 -8.50 -29.70
N ALA A 187 6.23 -7.60 -30.54
CA ALA A 187 7.06 -6.64 -31.28
C ALA A 187 7.87 -5.74 -30.34
N ASP A 188 7.24 -5.21 -29.28
CA ASP A 188 7.88 -4.38 -28.26
C ASP A 188 8.98 -5.16 -27.51
N ALA A 189 8.78 -6.46 -27.26
CA ALA A 189 9.79 -7.31 -26.63
C ALA A 189 11.00 -7.53 -27.55
N VAL A 190 10.79 -7.65 -28.86
CA VAL A 190 11.87 -7.71 -29.86
C VAL A 190 12.59 -6.36 -29.96
N GLU A 191 11.87 -5.23 -29.96
CA GLU A 191 12.45 -3.88 -29.90
C GLU A 191 13.32 -3.68 -28.64
N ASP A 192 12.83 -4.09 -27.46
CA ASP A 192 13.59 -4.03 -26.21
C ASP A 192 14.86 -4.91 -26.25
N ALA A 193 14.84 -6.03 -26.99
CA ALA A 193 16.04 -6.82 -27.22
C ALA A 193 17.03 -6.09 -28.14
N LEU A 194 16.56 -5.59 -29.28
CA LEU A 194 17.41 -4.94 -30.30
C LEU A 194 18.02 -3.64 -29.79
N SER A 195 17.27 -2.83 -29.04
CA SER A 195 17.75 -1.56 -28.47
C SER A 195 18.96 -1.76 -27.52
N LYS A 196 19.05 -2.89 -26.83
CA LYS A 196 20.22 -3.25 -25.98
C LYS A 196 21.47 -3.56 -26.79
N GLY A 197 21.32 -3.90 -28.07
CA GLY A 197 22.44 -4.11 -28.99
C GLY A 197 22.93 -2.83 -29.67
N ILE A 198 22.25 -1.71 -29.47
CA ILE A 198 22.69 -0.42 -30.02
C ILE A 198 23.77 0.17 -29.11
N PRO A 199 25.00 0.41 -29.61
CA PRO A 199 26.06 1.01 -28.82
C PRO A 199 25.68 2.45 -28.44
N ASN A 200 25.90 2.81 -27.18
CA ASN A 200 25.55 4.14 -26.63
C ASN A 200 24.06 4.51 -26.76
N TYR A 201 23.15 3.54 -26.58
CA TYR A 201 21.72 3.81 -26.58
C TYR A 201 21.35 4.94 -25.58
N PRO A 202 20.58 5.97 -25.99
CA PRO A 202 20.26 7.10 -25.14
C PRO A 202 19.55 6.70 -23.84
N GLU A 203 20.21 6.95 -22.71
CA GLU A 203 19.66 6.74 -21.36
C GLU A 203 19.30 8.05 -20.68
N TYR A 204 18.29 8.01 -19.82
CA TYR A 204 17.98 9.13 -18.94
C TYR A 204 19.17 9.47 -18.03
N ASN A 205 19.30 10.73 -17.65
CA ASN A 205 20.34 11.14 -16.71
C ASN A 205 20.10 10.51 -15.31
N LEU A 206 21.12 10.52 -14.44
CA LEU A 206 21.04 9.88 -13.12
C LEU A 206 19.86 10.43 -12.28
N PHE A 207 19.63 11.74 -12.34
CA PHE A 207 18.55 12.39 -11.60
C PHE A 207 17.17 11.91 -12.06
N SER A 208 16.90 11.93 -13.37
CA SER A 208 15.63 11.52 -13.95
C SER A 208 15.36 10.03 -13.75
N ARG A 209 16.39 9.17 -13.84
CA ARG A 209 16.25 7.75 -13.47
C ARG A 209 15.82 7.58 -12.02
N LEU A 210 16.50 8.23 -11.09
CA LEU A 210 16.19 8.13 -9.66
C LEU A 210 14.82 8.74 -9.34
N PHE A 211 14.48 9.88 -9.95
CA PHE A 211 13.22 10.56 -9.74
C PHE A 211 12.04 9.72 -10.24
N LEU A 212 12.11 9.23 -11.49
CA LEU A 212 11.10 8.35 -12.07
C LEU A 212 10.96 7.08 -11.23
N ALA A 213 12.06 6.42 -10.87
CA ALA A 213 12.01 5.22 -10.05
C ALA A 213 11.39 5.47 -8.67
N THR A 214 11.67 6.62 -8.05
CA THR A 214 11.23 6.92 -6.67
C THR A 214 9.78 7.37 -6.61
N PHE A 215 9.34 8.27 -7.51
CA PHE A 215 8.04 8.95 -7.38
C PHE A 215 6.97 8.43 -8.34
N ILE A 216 7.34 8.07 -9.57
CA ILE A 216 6.38 7.73 -10.63
C ILE A 216 6.26 6.21 -10.78
N GLY A 217 7.38 5.49 -10.69
CA GLY A 217 7.44 4.04 -10.92
C GLY A 217 7.09 3.67 -12.37
N LYS A 218 6.75 2.40 -12.58
CA LYS A 218 6.11 1.94 -13.83
C LYS A 218 4.59 2.21 -13.73
N ALA A 219 3.91 2.47 -14.84
CA ALA A 219 2.46 2.60 -14.82
C ALA A 219 1.82 1.33 -14.21
N PRO A 220 0.82 1.45 -13.32
CA PRO A 220 0.21 0.29 -12.67
C PRO A 220 -0.56 -0.55 -13.70
N SER A 221 -0.10 -1.78 -13.89
CA SER A 221 -0.81 -2.79 -14.68
C SER A 221 -2.13 -3.19 -13.99
N ARG A 222 -3.08 -3.78 -14.74
CA ARG A 222 -4.35 -4.27 -14.18
C ARG A 222 -4.14 -5.25 -13.02
N VAL A 223 -3.12 -6.09 -13.12
CA VAL A 223 -2.72 -7.03 -12.06
C VAL A 223 -2.28 -6.27 -10.81
N THR A 224 -1.48 -5.21 -10.98
CA THR A 224 -1.04 -4.36 -9.87
C THR A 224 -2.25 -3.73 -9.16
N LEU A 225 -3.21 -3.19 -9.92
CA LEU A 225 -4.40 -2.54 -9.36
C LEU A 225 -5.26 -3.54 -8.57
N ASN A 226 -5.47 -4.74 -9.12
CA ASN A 226 -6.21 -5.80 -8.43
C ASN A 226 -5.49 -6.24 -7.15
N ALA A 227 -4.17 -6.42 -7.20
CA ALA A 227 -3.37 -6.76 -6.03
C ALA A 227 -3.46 -5.68 -4.95
N LEU A 228 -3.39 -4.40 -5.34
CA LEU A 228 -3.53 -3.26 -4.42
C LEU A 228 -4.91 -3.24 -3.76
N ALA A 229 -5.98 -3.51 -4.52
CA ALA A 229 -7.34 -3.56 -4.00
C ALA A 229 -7.51 -4.69 -2.97
N ILE A 230 -6.96 -5.88 -3.25
CA ILE A 230 -6.97 -7.02 -2.32
C ILE A 230 -6.16 -6.70 -1.06
N LEU A 231 -4.97 -6.12 -1.21
CA LEU A 231 -4.14 -5.71 -0.07
C LEU A 231 -4.82 -4.63 0.77
N PHE A 232 -5.46 -3.66 0.15
CA PHE A 232 -6.22 -2.62 0.84
C PHE A 232 -7.38 -3.22 1.66
N ALA A 233 -8.15 -4.13 1.06
CA ALA A 233 -9.20 -4.85 1.78
C ALA A 233 -8.63 -5.66 2.96
N GLY A 234 -7.51 -6.37 2.73
CA GLY A 234 -6.79 -7.12 3.76
C GLY A 234 -6.30 -6.23 4.90
N PHE A 235 -5.67 -5.09 4.60
CA PHE A 235 -5.20 -4.14 5.60
C PHE A 235 -6.35 -3.48 6.37
N ILE A 236 -7.48 -3.16 5.72
CA ILE A 236 -8.65 -2.67 6.43
C ILE A 236 -9.15 -3.70 7.43
N VAL A 237 -9.36 -4.94 6.99
CA VAL A 237 -9.84 -6.02 7.87
C VAL A 237 -8.85 -6.26 9.00
N PHE A 238 -7.56 -6.29 8.70
CA PHE A 238 -6.49 -6.47 9.68
C PHE A 238 -6.42 -5.30 10.67
N GLU A 239 -6.50 -4.04 10.22
CA GLU A 239 -6.56 -2.87 11.10
C GLU A 239 -7.79 -2.89 12.00
N TYR A 240 -8.98 -3.17 11.45
CA TYR A 240 -10.21 -3.28 12.25
C TYR A 240 -10.09 -4.40 13.28
N ALA A 241 -9.50 -5.55 12.91
CA ALA A 241 -9.29 -6.66 13.81
C ALA A 241 -8.22 -6.37 14.88
N LEU A 242 -7.07 -5.80 14.52
CA LEU A 242 -5.97 -5.50 15.45
C LEU A 242 -6.25 -4.31 16.35
N GLN A 243 -6.97 -3.29 15.87
CA GLN A 243 -7.35 -2.17 16.70
C GLN A 243 -8.22 -2.64 17.89
N SER A 244 -8.98 -3.73 17.73
CA SER A 244 -9.71 -4.37 18.82
C SER A 244 -8.85 -5.14 19.83
N MET A 245 -7.62 -5.50 19.45
CA MET A 245 -6.65 -6.20 20.29
C MET A 245 -5.63 -5.28 20.96
N LEU A 246 -5.43 -4.06 20.45
CA LEU A 246 -4.28 -3.20 20.80
C LEU A 246 -4.60 -1.95 21.65
N THR A 247 -5.84 -1.72 22.08
CA THR A 247 -6.15 -0.72 23.12
C THR A 247 -6.14 -1.36 24.51
N PRO A 248 -5.12 -1.11 25.36
CA PRO A 248 -5.08 -1.65 26.71
C PRO A 248 -6.17 -1.02 27.57
N GLY A 249 -6.82 -1.83 28.41
CA GLY A 249 -7.63 -1.37 29.54
C GLY A 249 -9.15 -1.37 29.36
N THR A 250 -9.72 -1.19 28.17
CA THR A 250 -11.20 -1.12 28.02
C THR A 250 -11.85 -2.41 27.51
N GLY A 251 -11.06 -3.46 27.22
CA GLY A 251 -11.54 -4.66 26.53
C GLY A 251 -12.07 -4.34 25.13
N ARG A 252 -12.95 -5.20 24.57
CA ARG A 252 -13.57 -4.93 23.26
C ARG A 252 -14.70 -3.88 23.30
N SER A 253 -14.95 -3.24 24.45
CA SER A 253 -16.06 -2.28 24.63
C SER A 253 -15.94 -1.06 23.72
N ILE A 254 -14.71 -0.64 23.39
CA ILE A 254 -14.45 0.50 22.49
C ILE A 254 -14.94 0.25 21.05
N ASN A 255 -15.05 -1.02 20.66
CA ASN A 255 -15.53 -1.45 19.35
C ASN A 255 -17.04 -1.73 19.33
N CYS A 256 -17.77 -1.29 20.37
CA CYS A 256 -19.21 -1.45 20.41
C CYS A 256 -19.88 -0.59 19.31
N TYR A 257 -20.64 -1.25 18.43
CA TYR A 257 -21.44 -0.62 17.37
C TYR A 257 -22.73 0.04 17.85
N ASN A 258 -23.02 -0.04 19.15
CA ASN A 258 -24.25 0.47 19.75
C ASN A 258 -25.57 -0.11 19.19
N CYS A 259 -25.53 -1.30 18.57
CA CYS A 259 -26.72 -1.96 18.00
C CYS A 259 -27.69 -2.54 19.04
N ALA A 260 -27.32 -2.54 20.32
CA ALA A 260 -28.11 -3.00 21.46
C ALA A 260 -28.66 -4.45 21.42
N THR A 261 -28.23 -5.28 20.45
CA THR A 261 -28.68 -6.68 20.33
C THR A 261 -28.39 -7.52 21.58
N CYS A 262 -27.33 -7.18 22.31
CA CYS A 262 -26.97 -7.84 23.56
C CYS A 262 -27.95 -7.60 24.71
N VAL A 263 -28.76 -6.52 24.66
CA VAL A 263 -29.73 -6.16 25.71
C VAL A 263 -30.84 -7.21 25.81
N GLY A 264 -31.42 -7.60 24.68
CA GLY A 264 -32.47 -8.63 24.63
C GLY A 264 -32.00 -10.03 25.03
N ALA A 265 -30.70 -10.28 25.02
CA ALA A 265 -30.10 -11.56 25.41
C ALA A 265 -29.73 -11.62 26.90
N CYS A 266 -29.68 -10.47 27.58
CA CYS A 266 -29.27 -10.39 28.96
C CYS A 266 -30.40 -10.84 29.88
N PRO A 267 -30.20 -11.84 30.76
CA PRO A 267 -31.23 -12.25 31.70
C PRO A 267 -31.54 -11.18 32.75
N VAL A 268 -30.57 -10.29 33.03
CA VAL A 268 -30.71 -9.20 34.00
C VAL A 268 -31.56 -8.06 33.43
N LYS A 269 -31.46 -7.81 32.12
CA LYS A 269 -32.10 -6.71 31.36
C LYS A 269 -31.77 -5.29 31.83
N GLU A 270 -31.92 -5.00 33.11
CA GLU A 270 -31.67 -3.71 33.73
C GLU A 270 -31.26 -3.89 35.20
N ALA A 271 -30.32 -3.08 35.67
CA ALA A 271 -29.91 -3.04 37.07
C ALA A 271 -29.67 -1.59 37.49
N GLU A 272 -30.30 -1.16 38.59
CA GLU A 272 -30.17 0.20 39.14
C GLU A 272 -30.31 1.32 38.08
N GLY A 273 -31.31 1.21 37.20
CA GLY A 273 -31.57 2.18 36.12
C GLY A 273 -30.67 2.07 34.89
N VAL A 274 -29.79 1.05 34.84
CA VAL A 274 -28.82 0.83 33.76
C VAL A 274 -29.17 -0.43 32.97
N GLN A 275 -29.38 -0.30 31.66
CA GLN A 275 -29.68 -1.44 30.79
C GLN A 275 -28.48 -2.37 30.64
N MET A 276 -28.67 -3.67 30.85
CA MET A 276 -27.59 -4.67 30.87
C MET A 276 -27.52 -5.48 29.57
N PRO A 277 -26.32 -5.80 29.04
CA PRO A 277 -24.99 -5.33 29.47
C PRO A 277 -24.56 -4.03 28.76
N MET A 278 -25.42 -3.45 27.92
CA MET A 278 -25.07 -2.30 27.06
C MET A 278 -24.64 -1.08 27.87
N GLY A 279 -25.29 -0.83 29.00
CA GLY A 279 -24.92 0.21 29.96
C GLY A 279 -23.54 -0.02 30.57
N LEU A 280 -23.15 -1.27 30.88
CA LEU A 280 -21.76 -1.56 31.31
C LEU A 280 -20.76 -1.18 30.23
N VAL A 281 -21.07 -1.49 28.96
CA VAL A 281 -20.23 -1.13 27.82
C VAL A 281 -20.10 0.39 27.69
N LEU A 282 -21.20 1.12 27.82
CA LEU A 282 -21.21 2.58 27.74
C LEU A 282 -20.46 3.23 28.90
N LEU A 283 -20.70 2.81 30.14
CA LEU A 283 -19.99 3.30 31.32
C LEU A 283 -18.48 3.05 31.22
N THR A 284 -18.09 1.86 30.73
CA THR A 284 -16.67 1.54 30.48
C THR A 284 -16.06 2.44 29.40
N ARG A 285 -16.81 2.80 28.35
CA ARG A 285 -16.36 3.75 27.31
C ARG A 285 -16.23 5.18 27.83
N LEU A 286 -17.06 5.56 28.81
CA LEU A 286 -17.01 6.85 29.49
C LEU A 286 -15.91 6.92 30.56
N GLY A 287 -15.23 5.80 30.83
CA GLY A 287 -14.20 5.71 31.86
C GLY A 287 -14.74 5.64 33.28
N ASP A 288 -16.05 5.47 33.46
CA ASP A 288 -16.69 5.32 34.77
C ASP A 288 -16.56 3.87 35.26
N TYR A 289 -15.32 3.47 35.54
CA TYR A 289 -15.01 2.09 35.93
C TYR A 289 -15.55 1.74 37.32
N ASP A 290 -15.65 2.72 38.23
CA ASP A 290 -16.18 2.50 39.57
C ASP A 290 -17.67 2.12 39.52
N ARG A 291 -18.48 2.80 38.69
CA ARG A 291 -19.88 2.41 38.49
C ARG A 291 -20.02 1.04 37.82
N VAL A 292 -19.13 0.69 36.89
CA VAL A 292 -19.12 -0.65 36.26
C VAL A 292 -18.81 -1.73 37.30
N MET A 293 -17.87 -1.49 38.21
CA MET A 293 -17.56 -2.42 39.30
C MET A 293 -18.74 -2.58 40.26
N GLU A 294 -19.45 -1.51 40.60
CA GLU A 294 -20.65 -1.60 41.44
C GLU A 294 -21.75 -2.46 40.80
N LEU A 295 -22.02 -2.23 39.52
CA LEU A 295 -23.03 -2.98 38.78
C LEU A 295 -22.59 -4.43 38.47
N SER A 296 -21.30 -4.75 38.63
CA SER A 296 -20.77 -6.08 38.33
C SER A 296 -21.42 -7.19 39.17
N LYS A 297 -21.89 -6.88 40.38
CA LYS A 297 -22.61 -7.80 41.28
C LYS A 297 -23.88 -8.39 40.66
N TYR A 298 -24.49 -7.69 39.70
CA TYR A 298 -25.68 -8.17 38.99
C TYR A 298 -25.34 -9.07 37.79
N CYS A 299 -24.08 -9.09 37.34
CA CYS A 299 -23.69 -9.91 36.20
C CYS A 299 -23.60 -11.38 36.57
N VAL A 300 -24.52 -12.19 36.05
CA VAL A 300 -24.58 -13.65 36.31
C VAL A 300 -23.54 -14.48 35.53
N GLY A 301 -22.60 -13.87 34.82
CA GLY A 301 -21.52 -14.61 34.14
C GLY A 301 -21.92 -15.44 32.91
N CYS A 302 -23.22 -15.52 32.54
CA CYS A 302 -23.73 -16.51 31.58
C CYS A 302 -23.27 -16.37 30.11
N GLY A 303 -22.59 -15.28 29.74
CA GLY A 303 -22.02 -15.10 28.39
C GLY A 303 -23.01 -14.93 27.22
N ARG A 304 -24.34 -14.98 27.44
CA ARG A 304 -25.36 -14.87 26.36
C ARG A 304 -25.25 -13.61 25.50
N CYS A 305 -24.80 -12.52 26.10
CA CYS A 305 -24.54 -11.27 25.38
C CYS A 305 -23.41 -11.38 24.35
N ALA A 306 -22.40 -12.21 24.60
CA ALA A 306 -21.30 -12.46 23.66
C ALA A 306 -21.82 -13.12 22.38
N ALA A 307 -22.68 -14.13 22.53
CA ALA A 307 -23.26 -14.89 21.42
C ALA A 307 -24.16 -14.04 20.50
N LYS A 308 -24.68 -12.92 21.00
CA LYS A 308 -25.50 -11.97 20.23
C LYS A 308 -24.76 -10.71 19.81
N CYS A 309 -23.51 -10.54 20.25
CA CYS A 309 -22.73 -9.37 19.92
C CYS A 309 -21.92 -9.62 18.63
N PRO A 310 -22.08 -8.80 17.58
CA PRO A 310 -21.33 -8.98 16.33
C PRO A 310 -19.81 -8.80 16.49
N ILE A 311 -19.37 -8.07 17.53
CA ILE A 311 -17.94 -7.90 17.86
C ILE A 311 -17.49 -8.79 19.03
N GLY A 312 -18.40 -9.61 19.57
CA GLY A 312 -18.13 -10.53 20.68
C GLY A 312 -17.96 -9.86 22.04
N ASN A 313 -18.53 -8.66 22.26
CA ASN A 313 -18.56 -8.06 23.60
C ASN A 313 -19.42 -8.88 24.55
N SER A 314 -18.90 -9.08 25.77
CA SER A 314 -19.61 -9.78 26.85
C SER A 314 -19.55 -8.97 28.14
N GLY A 315 -20.61 -9.03 28.94
CA GLY A 315 -20.65 -8.43 30.28
C GLY A 315 -19.46 -8.82 31.15
N PRO A 316 -19.13 -10.13 31.28
CA PRO A 316 -17.98 -10.57 32.09
C PRO A 316 -16.65 -9.99 31.62
N MET A 317 -16.44 -9.91 30.30
CA MET A 317 -15.19 -9.39 29.75
C MET A 317 -15.07 -7.88 29.92
N VAL A 318 -16.19 -7.15 29.78
CA VAL A 318 -16.26 -5.70 30.03
C VAL A 318 -15.98 -5.39 31.51
N ILE A 319 -16.59 -6.16 32.41
CA ILE A 319 -16.36 -6.04 33.86
C ILE A 319 -14.88 -6.31 34.18
N SER A 320 -14.32 -7.42 33.71
CA SER A 320 -12.91 -7.76 33.95
C SER A 320 -11.96 -6.67 33.45
N ALA A 321 -12.23 -6.11 32.27
CA ALA A 321 -11.46 -4.98 31.74
C ALA A 321 -11.58 -3.73 32.63
N ALA A 322 -12.80 -3.38 33.07
CA ALA A 322 -13.02 -2.25 33.96
C ALA A 322 -12.28 -2.41 35.31
N TYR A 323 -12.23 -3.61 35.88
CA TYR A 323 -11.43 -3.89 37.09
C TYR A 323 -9.93 -3.65 36.87
N MET A 324 -9.39 -4.09 35.72
CA MET A 324 -7.99 -3.87 35.37
C MET A 324 -7.70 -2.37 35.17
N ALA A 325 -8.55 -1.66 34.44
CA ALA A 325 -8.41 -0.22 34.20
C ALA A 325 -8.52 0.61 35.50
N SER A 326 -9.47 0.28 36.39
CA SER A 326 -9.60 0.97 37.69
C SER A 326 -8.35 0.80 38.55
N ARG A 327 -7.74 -0.40 38.56
CA ARG A 327 -6.47 -0.64 39.27
C ARG A 327 -5.33 0.18 38.70
N GLU A 328 -5.21 0.24 37.38
CA GLU A 328 -4.17 1.03 36.70
C GLU A 328 -4.35 2.53 36.95
N GLN A 329 -5.59 3.04 36.88
CA GLN A 329 -5.91 4.43 37.19
C GLN A 329 -5.58 4.78 38.65
N LYS A 330 -5.91 3.90 39.60
CA LYS A 330 -5.56 4.07 41.02
C LYS A 330 -4.05 4.05 41.25
N LYS A 331 -3.31 3.22 40.52
CA LYS A 331 -1.84 3.19 40.57
C LYS A 331 -1.23 4.52 40.07
N LEU A 332 -1.70 5.03 38.93
CA LEU A 332 -1.25 6.31 38.37
C LEU A 332 -1.59 7.50 39.28
N LEU A 333 -2.79 7.50 39.86
CA LEU A 333 -3.20 8.53 40.82
C LEU A 333 -2.38 8.45 42.13
N GLY A 334 -2.07 7.24 42.60
CA GLY A 334 -1.20 7.01 43.77
C GLY A 334 0.25 7.45 43.54
N GLU A 335 0.80 7.20 42.36
CA GLU A 335 2.15 7.66 41.97
C GLU A 335 2.21 9.20 41.84
N SER A 336 1.15 9.84 41.32
CA SER A 336 1.06 11.30 41.26
C SER A 336 0.86 11.97 42.63
N GLY A 337 0.16 11.30 43.57
CA GLY A 337 0.00 11.77 44.94
C GLY A 337 1.26 11.61 45.80
N GLY A 338 2.07 10.58 45.53
CA GLY A 338 3.38 10.39 46.14
C GLY A 338 4.39 11.49 45.74
N GLN A 339 4.47 11.82 44.45
CA GLN A 339 5.33 12.91 43.96
C GLN A 339 4.92 14.31 44.44
N LEU A 340 3.63 14.53 44.72
CA LEU A 340 3.14 15.77 45.31
C LEU A 340 3.48 15.87 46.80
N LYS A 341 3.35 14.78 47.57
CA LYS A 341 3.73 14.75 48.99
C LYS A 341 5.23 14.93 49.21
N GLU A 342 6.05 14.27 48.39
CA GLU A 342 7.51 14.36 48.49
C GLU A 342 8.03 15.77 48.17
N LYS A 343 7.30 16.54 47.35
CA LYS A 343 7.58 17.97 47.10
C LYS A 343 7.07 18.94 48.17
N THR A 344 6.03 18.60 48.93
CA THR A 344 5.54 19.44 50.03
C THR A 344 6.22 19.16 51.37
N GLU A 345 6.88 18.01 51.54
CA GLU A 345 7.69 17.71 52.73
C GLU A 345 9.17 18.14 52.58
N SER A 346 9.57 18.59 51.39
CA SER A 346 10.93 19.08 51.08
C SER A 346 11.01 20.59 50.81
N ALA A 347 10.02 21.38 51.21
CA ALA A 347 9.96 22.84 51.08
C ALA A 347 9.67 23.49 52.44
#